data_AF-A0A3D1IGX6-F1
#
_entry.id   AF-A0A3D1IGX6-F1
#
_cell.length_a   1.000
_cell.length_b   1.000
_cell.length_c   1.000
_cell.angle_alpha   90.00
_cell.angle_beta   90.00
_cell.angle_gamma   90.00
#
_symmetry.space_group_name_H-M   'P 1'
#
loop_
_entity.id
_entity.type
_entity.pdbx_description
1 polymer ?
#
loop_
_entity_poly.entity_id
_entity_poly.type
_entity_poly.pdbx_seq_one_letter_code
_entity_poly.pdbx_strand_id
1 'polypeptide(L)' 'MVAGWFATGAALCGLGVLLGAFGAHGLRDRLTVDMLAVYETGIRYHLSHALGLLAVAWAASRWPGSYVSIAGYLFVAG' A
#
# COMPACT_ATOMS: atom_id res chain seq x y z
N MET A 1 -8.45 17.02 -0.18
CA MET A 1 -8.43 15.63 0.31
C MET A 1 -8.22 14.62 -0.79
N VAL A 2 -9.04 14.60 -1.87
CA VAL A 2 -8.88 13.66 -3.01
C VAL A 2 -7.45 13.59 -3.56
N ALA A 3 -6.87 14.74 -3.92
CA ALA A 3 -5.50 14.80 -4.45
C ALA A 3 -4.44 14.30 -3.44
N GLY A 4 -4.67 14.50 -2.14
CA GLY A 4 -3.78 14.02 -1.08
C GLY A 4 -3.81 12.49 -0.99
N TRP A 5 -4.99 11.89 -0.94
CA TRP A 5 -5.14 10.43 -0.89
C TRP A 5 -4.57 9.74 -2.13
N PHE A 6 -4.80 10.32 -3.31
CA PHE A 6 -4.23 9.80 -4.55
C PHE A 6 -2.70 9.84 -4.53
N ALA A 7 -2.10 10.97 -4.15
CA ALA A 7 -0.66 11.11 -4.08
C ALA A 7 -0.03 10.12 -3.09
N THR A 8 -0.61 9.97 -1.89
CA THR A 8 -0.13 9.01 -0.89
C THR A 8 -0.25 7.58 -1.38
N GLY A 9 -1.41 7.18 -1.93
CA GLY A 9 -1.61 5.84 -2.48
C GLY A 9 -0.64 5.52 -3.63
N ALA A 10 -0.41 6.47 -4.54
CA ALA A 10 0.53 6.30 -5.65
C ALA A 10 1.99 6.15 -5.17
N ALA A 11 2.41 6.99 -4.21
CA ALA A 11 3.73 6.89 -3.62
C ALA A 11 3.95 5.54 -2.91
N LEU A 12 2.96 5.09 -2.12
CA LEU A 12 3.01 3.80 -1.45
C LEU A 12 2.99 2.62 -2.43
N CYS A 13 2.24 2.71 -3.55
CA CYS A 13 2.30 1.70 -4.62
C CYS A 13 3.71 1.59 -5.19
N GLY A 14 4.33 2.72 -5.52
CA GLY A 14 5.71 2.75 -6.02
C GLY A 14 6.70 2.13 -5.02
N LEU A 15 6.57 2.46 -3.74
CA LEU A 15 7.39 1.85 -2.68
C LEU A 15 7.15 0.34 -2.57
N GLY A 16 5.90 -0.13 -2.66
CA GLY A 16 5.59 -1.56 -2.63
C GLY A 16 6.22 -2.33 -3.79
N VAL A 17 6.25 -1.75 -4.99
CA VAL A 17 6.94 -2.33 -6.16
C VAL A 17 8.45 -2.37 -5.94
N LEU A 18 9.06 -1.29 -5.43
CA LEU A 18 10.49 -1.24 -5.12
C LEU A 18 10.89 -2.30 -4.08
N LEU A 19 10.11 -2.42 -3.00
CA LEU A 19 10.31 -3.44 -1.98
C LEU A 19 10.13 -4.85 -2.56
N GLY A 20 9.09 -5.08 -3.37
CA GLY A 20 8.89 -6.33 -4.09
C GLY A 20 10.07 -6.74 -4.95
N ALA A 21 10.59 -5.80 -5.74
CA ALA A 21 11.77 -6.02 -6.57
C ALA A 21 13.01 -6.33 -5.72
N PHE A 22 13.20 -5.62 -4.60
CA PHE A 22 14.28 -5.89 -3.66
C PHE A 22 14.19 -7.27 -3.03
N GLY A 23 12.99 -7.74 -2.68
CA GLY A 23 12.76 -9.12 -2.23
C GLY A 23 13.18 -10.15 -3.27
N ALA A 24 12.66 -10.01 -4.48
CA ALA A 24 12.86 -10.97 -5.57
C ALA A 24 14.32 -11.06 -6.05
N HIS A 25 15.05 -9.94 -6.07
CA HIS A 25 16.41 -9.89 -6.63
C HIS A 25 17.49 -9.77 -5.56
N GLY A 26 17.24 -9.03 -4.48
CA GLY A 26 18.23 -8.71 -3.45
C GLY A 26 18.24 -9.66 -2.25
N LEU A 27 17.08 -10.25 -1.92
CA LEU A 27 16.91 -11.09 -0.72
C LEU A 27 16.68 -12.58 -0.99
N ARG A 28 16.36 -12.99 -2.23
CA ARG A 28 16.03 -14.38 -2.58
C ARG A 28 17.04 -15.41 -2.07
N ASP A 29 18.33 -15.15 -2.22
CA ASP A 29 19.40 -16.06 -1.81
C ASP A 29 19.96 -15.75 -0.40
N ARG A 30 19.36 -14.78 0.30
CA ARG A 30 19.76 -14.34 1.65
C ARG A 30 18.79 -14.77 2.74
N LEU A 31 17.56 -15.10 2.38
CA LEU A 31 16.51 -15.51 3.32
C LEU A 31 16.13 -16.97 3.11
N THR A 32 15.67 -17.62 4.17
CA THR A 32 15.00 -18.92 4.04
C THR A 32 13.67 -18.74 3.31
N VAL A 33 13.14 -19.83 2.75
CA VAL A 33 11.85 -19.82 2.04
C VAL A 33 10.73 -19.28 2.95
N ASP A 34 10.70 -19.69 4.21
CA ASP A 34 9.69 -19.21 5.17
C ASP A 34 9.80 -17.69 5.42
N MET A 35 11.03 -17.18 5.58
CA MET A 35 11.25 -15.74 5.78
C MET A 35 10.93 -14.93 4.52
N LEU A 36 11.18 -15.49 3.33
CA LEU A 36 10.79 -14.87 2.06
C LEU A 36 9.27 -14.81 1.92
N ALA A 37 8.54 -15.84 2.34
CA ALA A 37 7.08 -15.86 2.34
C ALA A 37 6.47 -14.84 3.33
N VAL A 38 7.08 -14.67 4.50
CA VAL A 38 6.71 -13.61 5.46
C VAL A 38 6.97 -12.23 4.86
N TYR A 39 8.12 -12.02 4.22
CA TYR A 39 8.45 -10.77 3.54
C TYR A 39 7.44 -10.43 2.43
N GLU A 40 7.11 -11.40 1.57
CA GLU A 40 6.12 -11.23 0.50
C GLU A 40 4.72 -10.93 1.06
N THR A 41 4.35 -11.54 2.18
CA THR A 41 3.09 -11.21 2.88
C THR A 41 3.06 -9.76 3.34
N GLY A 42 4.18 -9.24 3.87
CA GLY A 42 4.31 -7.83 4.22
C GLY A 42 4.14 -6.90 3.02
N ILE A 43 4.75 -7.23 1.87
CA ILE A 43 4.58 -6.46 0.63
C ILE A 43 3.13 -6.52 0.15
N ARG A 44 2.46 -7.67 0.25
CA ARG A 44 1.06 -7.82 -0.14
C ARG A 44 0.15 -6.92 0.71
N TYR A 45 0.39 -6.80 2.02
CA TYR A 45 -0.34 -5.86 2.87
C TYR A 45 -0.05 -4.40 2.49
N HIS A 46 1.22 -4.05 2.29
CA HIS A 46 1.62 -2.70 1.84
C HIS A 46 0.93 -2.29 0.53
N LEU A 47 0.95 -3.16 -0.49
CA LEU A 47 0.29 -2.91 -1.77
C LEU A 47 -1.24 -2.87 -1.63
N SER A 48 -1.82 -3.68 -0.74
CA SER A 48 -3.26 -3.65 -0.46
C SER A 48 -3.68 -2.31 0.15
N HIS A 49 -2.91 -1.76 1.10
CA HIS A 49 -3.16 -0.44 1.69
C HIS A 49 -2.98 0.69 0.67
N ALA A 50 -1.94 0.60 -0.16
CA ALA A 50 -1.70 1.57 -1.22
C ALA A 50 -2.84 1.62 -2.25
N LEU A 51 -3.30 0.46 -2.72
CA LEU A 51 -4.46 0.36 -3.62
C LEU A 51 -5.75 0.82 -2.92
N GLY A 52 -5.91 0.49 -1.64
CA GLY A 52 -7.01 0.98 -0.80
C GLY A 52 -7.06 2.51 -0.76
N LEU A 53 -5.92 3.19 -0.64
CA LEU A 53 -5.86 4.66 -0.68
C LEU A 53 -6.22 5.25 -2.04
N LEU A 54 -5.86 4.60 -3.14
CA LEU A 54 -6.32 5.01 -4.47
C LEU A 54 -7.86 4.88 -4.58
N ALA A 55 -8.43 3.81 -4.03
CA ALA A 55 -9.87 3.65 -3.94
C ALA A 55 -10.52 4.71 -3.04
N VAL A 56 -9.90 5.08 -1.91
CA VAL A 56 -10.35 6.18 -1.04
C VAL A 56 -10.33 7.51 -1.78
N ALA A 57 -9.29 7.78 -2.57
CA ALA A 57 -9.21 9.00 -3.37
C ALA A 57 -10.37 9.08 -4.38
N TRP A 58 -10.66 7.98 -5.07
CA TRP A 58 -11.80 7.88 -5.97
C TRP A 58 -13.13 8.03 -5.22
N ALA A 59 -13.32 7.32 -4.11
CA ALA A 59 -14.53 7.41 -3.29
C ALA A 59 -14.78 8.84 -2.77
N ALA A 60 -13.73 9.55 -2.36
CA ALA A 60 -13.82 10.94 -1.89
C ALA A 60 -14.26 11.91 -2.99
N SER A 61 -14.06 11.57 -4.27
CA SER A 61 -14.58 12.35 -5.40
C SER A 61 -16.08 12.14 -5.66
N ARG A 62 -16.65 11.02 -5.17
CA ARG A 62 -18.03 10.62 -5.45
C ARG A 62 -18.96 10.79 -4.24
N TRP A 63 -18.44 10.56 -3.04
CA TRP A 63 -19.15 10.59 -1.77
C TRP A 63 -18.36 11.42 -0.76
N PRO A 64 -18.43 12.76 -0.85
CA PRO A 64 -17.75 13.61 0.12
C PRO A 64 -18.35 13.41 1.52
N GLY A 65 -17.49 13.11 2.51
CA GLY A 65 -17.90 12.88 3.89
C GLY A 65 -16.74 12.46 4.79
N SER A 66 -16.91 12.59 6.10
CA SER A 66 -15.87 12.29 7.10
C SER A 66 -15.48 10.81 7.13
N TYR A 67 -16.40 9.89 6.87
CA TYR A 67 -16.14 8.45 6.87
C TYR A 67 -15.12 8.03 5.81
N VAL A 68 -15.11 8.66 4.64
CA VAL A 68 -14.13 8.36 3.58
C VAL A 68 -12.72 8.79 4.02
N SER A 69 -12.61 9.94 4.68
CA SER A 69 -11.32 10.38 5.24
C SER A 69 -10.85 9.48 6.38
N ILE A 70 -11.76 9.03 7.26
CA ILE A 70 -11.45 8.06 8.32
C ILE A 70 -10.91 6.76 7.71
N ALA A 71 -11.56 6.23 6.66
CA ALA A 71 -11.06 5.06 5.95
C ALA A 71 -9.64 5.29 5.39
N GLY A 72 -9.38 6.46 4.82
CA GLY A 72 -8.04 6.86 4.37
C GLY A 72 -7.00 6.79 5.49
N TYR A 73 -7.30 7.36 6.66
CA TYR A 73 -6.40 7.29 7.81
C TYR A 73 -6.21 5.85 8.32
N LEU A 74 -7.25 5.02 8.30
CA LEU A 74 -7.15 3.61 8.70
C LEU A 74 -6.22 2.81 7.77
N PHE A 75 -6.28 3.05 6.45
CA PHE A 75 -5.35 2.44 5.50
C PHE A 75 -3.90 2.91 5.67
N VAL A 76 -3.67 4.12 6.17
CA VAL A 76 -2.31 4.61 6.47
C VAL A 76 -1.77 4.03 7.78
N ALA A 77 -2.63 3.86 8.78
CA ALA A 77 -2.23 3.44 10.12
C ALA A 77 -2.10 1.92 10.31
N GLY A 78 -2.89 1.14 9.58
CA GLY A 78 -2.81 -0.32 9.55
C GLY A 78 -1.65 -0.80 8.67
#